data_AF-A0A9E3M4X8-F1
#
_entry.id   AF-A0A9E3M4X8-F1
#
_cell.length_a   1.000
_cell.length_b   1.000
_cell.length_c   1.000
_cell.angle_alpha   90.00
_cell.angle_beta   90.00
_cell.angle_gamma   90.00
#
_symmetry.space_group_name_H-M   'P 1'
#
loop_
_entity.id
_entity.type
_entity.pdbx_description
1 polymer ?
#
loop_
_entity_poly.entity_id
_entity_poly.type
_entity_poly.pdbx_seq_one_letter_code
_entity_poly.pdbx_strand_id
1 'polypeptide(L)' 'MRRNTVFGQLMQLLSGHGFKQSVERYTGDRYTKSFSCWQQLIVLLYSQARGLQSLRDITISLGSQRRKWYHLGL' A
#
# COMPACT_ATOMS: atom_id res chain seq x y z
N MET A 1 14.48 -5.91 1.35
CA MET A 1 13.67 -5.79 0.10
C MET A 1 14.52 -5.10 -0.98
N ARG A 2 14.81 -5.78 -2.09
CA ARG A 2 15.53 -5.16 -3.22
C ARG A 2 14.63 -4.09 -3.87
N ARG A 3 15.16 -2.88 -4.01
CA ARG A 3 14.49 -1.59 -4.28
C ARG A 3 14.60 -1.15 -5.75
N ASN A 4 14.30 -2.05 -6.70
CA ASN A 4 14.48 -1.78 -8.13
C ASN A 4 13.19 -1.38 -8.86
N THR A 5 12.19 -0.84 -8.15
CA THR A 5 10.98 -0.29 -8.76
C THR A 5 10.82 1.17 -8.36
N VAL A 6 10.31 2.00 -9.27
CA VAL A 6 9.95 3.40 -9.00
C VAL A 6 8.99 3.49 -7.81
N PHE A 7 8.05 2.54 -7.72
CA PHE A 7 7.14 2.45 -6.58
C PHE A 7 7.87 2.12 -5.26
N GLY A 8 8.86 1.23 -5.29
CA GLY A 8 9.69 0.93 -4.13
C GLY A 8 10.53 2.13 -3.67
N GLN A 9 10.96 3.00 -4.59
CA GLN A 9 11.63 4.26 -4.26
C GLN A 9 10.65 5.29 -3.68
N LEU A 10 9.44 5.42 -4.23
CA LEU A 10 8.38 6.25 -3.65
C LEU A 10 8.05 5.84 -2.21
N MET A 11 8.00 4.54 -1.94
CA MET A 11 7.79 4.01 -0.59
C MET A 11 8.94 4.32 0.39
N GLN A 12 10.15 4.61 -0.07
CA GLN A 12 11.25 5.02 0.80
C GLN A 12 11.10 6.45 1.32
N LEU A 13 10.39 7.31 0.59
CA LEU A 13 10.09 8.67 1.02
C LEU A 13 9.13 8.67 2.22
N LEU A 14 8.35 7.59 2.36
CA LEU A 14 7.46 7.40 3.50
C LEU A 14 8.24 6.78 4.66
N SER A 15 8.21 7.44 5.82
CA SER A 15 8.81 6.89 7.04
C SER A 15 7.96 5.71 7.53
N GLY A 16 8.33 4.47 7.19
CA GLY A 16 7.61 3.28 7.64
C GLY A 16 7.48 3.20 9.17
N HIS A 17 8.50 3.65 9.91
CA HIS A 17 8.45 3.75 11.38
C HIS A 17 7.46 4.81 11.88
N GLY A 18 7.49 6.01 11.31
CA GLY A 18 6.58 7.10 11.71
C GLY A 18 5.12 6.76 11.39
N PHE A 19 4.88 6.10 10.25
CA PHE A 19 3.56 5.60 9.90
C PHE A 19 3.09 4.52 10.87
N LYS A 20 3.96 3.53 11.18
CA LYS A 20 3.64 2.49 12.17
C LYS A 20 3.29 3.08 13.54
N GLN A 21 4.07 4.04 14.03
CA GLN A 21 3.78 4.73 15.30
C GLN A 21 2.43 5.46 15.24
N SER A 22 2.07 6.06 14.11
CA SER A 22 0.77 6.70 13.93
C SER A 22 -0.37 5.67 13.97
N VAL A 23 -0.23 4.55 13.27
CA VAL A 23 -1.22 3.46 13.28
C VAL A 23 -1.41 2.91 14.70
N GLU A 24 -0.33 2.72 15.46
CA GLU A 24 -0.39 2.28 16.85
C GLU A 24 -1.07 3.32 17.75
N ARG A 25 -0.70 4.61 17.63
CA ARG A 25 -1.26 5.71 18.41
C ARG A 25 -2.77 5.86 18.23
N TYR A 26 -3.26 5.68 17.00
CA TYR A 26 -4.67 5.79 16.68
C TYR A 26 -5.41 4.45 16.66
N THR A 27 -4.73 3.35 17.00
CA THR A 27 -5.29 1.99 16.91
C THR A 27 -5.91 1.70 15.53
N GLY A 28 -5.26 2.16 14.45
CA GLY A 28 -5.78 2.10 13.08
C GLY A 28 -6.01 0.68 12.57
N ASP A 29 -5.23 -0.28 13.05
CA ASP A 29 -5.39 -1.71 12.72
C ASP A 29 -6.24 -2.49 13.74
N ARG A 30 -7.00 -1.80 14.60
CA ARG A 30 -7.86 -2.46 15.59
C ARG A 30 -8.98 -3.24 14.88
N TYR A 31 -9.04 -4.55 15.14
CA TYR A 31 -9.93 -5.54 14.53
C TYR A 31 -9.65 -5.90 13.07
N THR A 32 -8.58 -5.37 12.46
CA THR A 32 -8.22 -5.73 11.09
C THR A 32 -7.88 -7.22 10.99
N LYS A 33 -8.58 -7.96 10.13
CA LYS A 33 -8.33 -9.39 9.85
C LYS A 33 -7.40 -9.58 8.66
N SER A 34 -7.56 -8.71 7.67
CA SER A 34 -6.76 -8.60 6.46
C SER A 34 -6.83 -7.14 6.02
N PHE A 35 -5.89 -6.69 5.19
CA PHE A 35 -5.87 -5.32 4.66
C PHE A 35 -5.56 -4.24 5.72
N SER A 36 -4.36 -4.32 6.30
CA SER A 36 -3.82 -3.35 7.27
C SER A 36 -3.74 -1.92 6.74
N CYS A 37 -3.63 -0.95 7.63
CA CYS A 37 -3.39 0.45 7.28
C CYS A 37 -2.17 0.62 6.35
N TRP A 38 -1.16 -0.24 6.49
CA TRP A 38 -0.03 -0.26 5.57
C TRP A 38 -0.42 -0.74 4.16
N GLN A 39 -1.20 -1.82 4.06
CA GLN A 39 -1.72 -2.31 2.79
C GLN A 39 -2.66 -1.28 2.13
N GLN A 40 -3.49 -0.61 2.94
CA GLN A 40 -4.36 0.50 2.50
C GLN A 40 -3.54 1.66 1.94
N LEU A 41 -2.50 2.09 2.65
CA LEU A 41 -1.60 3.15 2.19
C LEU A 41 -0.95 2.81 0.84
N ILE A 42 -0.48 1.58 0.68
CA ILE A 42 0.12 1.12 -0.58
C ILE A 42 -0.89 1.21 -1.73
N VAL A 43 -2.12 0.71 -1.52
CA VAL A 43 -3.17 0.73 -2.54
C VAL A 43 -3.58 2.16 -2.91
N LEU A 44 -3.70 3.05 -1.92
CA LEU A 44 -4.02 4.46 -2.15
C LEU A 44 -2.90 5.17 -2.88
N LEU A 45 -1.63 4.95 -2.51
CA LEU A 45 -0.51 5.55 -3.21
C LEU A 45 -0.42 5.04 -4.66
N TYR A 46 -0.68 3.75 -4.87
CA TYR A 46 -0.76 3.16 -6.20
C TYR A 46 -1.87 3.78 -7.04
N SER A 47 -3.08 3.94 -6.48
CA SER A 47 -4.20 4.52 -7.20
C SER A 47 -3.92 5.96 -7.61
N GLN A 48 -3.34 6.76 -6.72
CA GLN A 48 -2.91 8.13 -7.01
C GLN A 48 -1.85 8.17 -8.11
N ALA A 49 -0.81 7.34 -8.01
CA ALA A 49 0.26 7.29 -9.01
C ALA A 49 -0.21 6.82 -10.40
N ARG A 50 -1.32 6.07 -10.46
CA ARG A 50 -1.91 5.55 -11.70
C ARG A 50 -3.11 6.34 -12.20
N GLY A 51 -3.56 7.35 -11.46
CA GLY A 51 -4.76 8.12 -11.77
C GLY A 51 -6.06 7.28 -11.73
N LEU A 52 -6.12 6.24 -10.90
CA LEU A 52 -7.31 5.41 -10.76
C LEU A 52 -8.34 6.11 -9.89
N GLN A 53 -9.54 6.32 -10.43
CA GLN A 53 -10.59 7.12 -9.78
C GLN A 53 -11.68 6.28 -9.11
N SER A 54 -11.75 4.98 -9.38
CA SER A 54 -12.75 4.09 -8.78
C SER A 54 -12.13 2.86 -8.10
N LEU A 55 -12.82 2.33 -7.09
CA LEU A 55 -12.46 1.07 -6.43
C LEU A 55 -12.44 -0.11 -7.41
N ARG A 56 -13.30 -0.07 -8.44
CA ARG A 56 -13.32 -1.08 -9.51
C ARG A 56 -12.01 -1.05 -10.29
N ASP A 57 -11.57 0.13 -10.72
CA ASP A 57 -10.33 0.28 -11.48
C ASP A 57 -9.11 -0.15 -10.66
N ILE A 58 -9.10 0.20 -9.36
CA ILE A 58 -8.08 -0.22 -8.40
C ILE A 58 -8.01 -1.76 -8.33
N THR A 59 -9.16 -2.41 -8.12
CA THR A 59 -9.22 -3.88 -7.99
C THR A 59 -8.82 -4.59 -9.28
N ILE A 60 -9.29 -4.12 -10.44
CA ILE A 60 -8.93 -4.67 -11.76
C ILE A 60 -7.43 -4.53 -12.00
N SER A 61 -6.88 -3.34 -11.72
CA SER A 61 -5.48 -3.04 -11.96
C SER A 61 -4.54 -3.84 -11.04
N LEU A 62 -4.89 -3.95 -9.75
CA LEU A 62 -4.16 -4.77 -8.78
C LEU A 62 -4.24 -6.26 -9.14
N GLY A 63 -5.42 -6.74 -9.53
CA GLY A 63 -5.65 -8.13 -9.94
C GLY A 63 -4.83 -8.52 -11.17
N SER A 64 -4.76 -7.65 -12.18
CA SER A 64 -3.94 -7.84 -13.38
C SER A 64 -2.44 -8.00 -13.05
N GLN A 65 -1.97 -7.37 -11.98
CA GLN A 65 -0.56 -7.34 -11.59
C GLN A 65 -0.25 -8.08 -10.29
N ARG A 66 -1.11 -8.99 -9.84
CA ARG A 66 -1.03 -9.64 -8.50
C ARG A 66 0.36 -10.15 -8.11
N ARG A 67 1.11 -10.72 -9.06
CA ARG A 67 2.49 -11.21 -8.82
C ARG A 67 3.50 -10.12 -8.43
N LYS A 68 3.31 -8.88 -8.87
CA LYS A 68 4.19 -7.75 -8.55
C LYS A 68 3.95 -7.20 -7.13
N TRP A 69 2.74 -7.39 -6.61
CA TRP A 69 2.30 -6.86 -5.31
C TRP A 69 2.60 -7.79 -4.14
N TYR A 70 2.73 -9.09 -4.39
CA TYR A 70 3.03 -10.10 -3.36
C TYR A 70 4.26 -9.73 -2.52
N HIS A 71 5.32 -9.21 -3.15
CA HIS A 71 6.54 -8.80 -2.46
C HIS A 71 6.38 -7.53 -1.62
N LEU A 72 5.32 -6.74 -1.84
CA LEU A 72 4.99 -5.54 -1.05
C LEU A 72 4.01 -5.87 0.09
N GLY A 73 3.66 -7.15 0.26
CA GLY A 73 2.74 -7.62 1.28
C GLY A 73 1.27 -7.38 0.93
N LEU A 74 0.91 -7.29 -0.36
CA LEU A 74 -0.46 -7.20 -0.88
C LEU A 74 -0.88 -8.51 -1.56
#